data_AF-A0A382XZA8-F1
#
_entry.id   AF-A0A382XZA8-F1
#
_cell.length_a   1.000
_cell.length_b   1.000
_cell.length_c   1.000
_cell.angle_alpha   90.00
_cell.angle_beta   90.00
_cell.angle_gamma   90.00
#
_symmetry.space_group_name_H-M   'P 1'
#
loop_
_entity.id
_entity.type
_entity.pdbx_description
1 polymer ?
#
loop_
_entity_poly.entity_id
_entity_poly.type
_entity_poly.pdbx_seq_one_letter_code
_entity_poly.pdbx_strand_id
1 'polypeptide(L)'
;MGNRWKIFSGQTRPRYYILQEIGCEISIDEVIEAIVDGMSWEEYIGESWREMGSDWDCYGPTTLIDKCIQFEGDEQDAVDNYHLDIQIKEEVDVNLEEFYPEKTDLDDGDNNLGEDNFFLHAYGFEKGDWDYEAFEISENFNPKFIKPVFKENSVAGIVSHYLYNDKNSDTNIEIYGDFIESRGAVGGEINLLANTNKGLNKIWDLDDIRSEMEEKNLDSTNEEDVRNHLISLYDIKE
;
A
#
# COMPACT_ATOMS: atom_id res chain seq x y z
N MET A 1 7.56 7.71 -37.25
CA MET A 1 7.79 6.71 -36.20
C MET A 1 7.89 7.50 -34.91
N GLY A 2 7.13 7.11 -33.88
CA GLY A 2 7.19 7.78 -32.58
C GLY A 2 8.55 7.59 -31.94
N ASN A 3 8.89 8.49 -31.03
CA ASN A 3 10.03 8.33 -30.14
C ASN A 3 9.62 7.34 -29.05
N ARG A 4 10.40 6.26 -28.87
CA ARG A 4 10.16 5.28 -27.80
C ARG A 4 10.79 5.78 -26.49
N TRP A 5 10.02 5.71 -25.41
CA TRP A 5 10.41 6.14 -24.08
C TRP A 5 10.15 5.03 -23.07
N LYS A 6 10.95 5.01 -22.00
CA LYS A 6 10.73 4.15 -20.83
C LYS A 6 10.98 4.94 -19.55
N ILE A 7 10.18 4.67 -18.52
CA ILE A 7 10.27 5.32 -17.21
C ILE A 7 10.97 4.42 -16.20
N PHE A 8 11.73 5.03 -15.28
CA PHE A 8 12.49 4.30 -14.26
C PHE A 8 12.57 5.09 -12.96
N SER A 9 12.74 4.37 -11.85
CA SER A 9 13.28 4.95 -10.61
C SER A 9 14.78 4.69 -10.50
N GLY A 10 15.53 5.76 -10.44
CA GLY A 10 16.99 5.89 -10.43
C GLY A 10 17.57 6.00 -9.03
N GLN A 11 16.77 5.76 -7.98
CA GLN A 11 17.23 5.46 -6.62
C GLN A 11 18.10 4.18 -6.66
N THR A 12 19.35 4.38 -7.06
CA THR A 12 20.43 3.44 -7.39
C THR A 12 20.12 1.95 -7.28
N ARG A 13 19.56 1.40 -8.37
CA ARG A 13 19.56 -0.03 -8.79
C ARG A 13 18.96 -1.05 -7.82
N PRO A 14 18.07 -1.87 -8.38
CA PRO A 14 16.63 -1.68 -8.39
C PRO A 14 16.08 -1.93 -6.98
N ARG A 15 15.42 -0.93 -6.41
CA ARG A 15 14.75 -1.04 -5.10
C ARG A 15 13.53 -0.14 -5.14
N TYR A 16 12.51 -0.57 -5.85
CA TYR A 16 11.18 -0.15 -5.47
C TYR A 16 10.93 -0.75 -4.08
N TYR A 17 10.50 0.09 -3.13
CA TYR A 17 9.81 -0.44 -1.97
C TYR A 17 8.49 -0.96 -2.48
N ILE A 18 8.45 -2.26 -2.71
CA ILE A 18 7.22 -2.95 -3.05
C ILE A 18 6.51 -3.17 -1.73
N LEU A 19 5.22 -2.88 -1.70
CA LEU A 19 4.42 -3.02 -0.51
C LEU A 19 3.23 -3.92 -0.84
N GLN A 20 3.01 -4.91 0.02
CA GLN A 20 1.72 -5.56 0.14
C GLN A 20 0.97 -4.84 1.25
N GLU A 21 -0.22 -4.35 0.94
CA GLU A 21 -1.16 -3.70 1.86
C GLU A 21 -2.45 -4.51 1.85
N ILE A 22 -2.98 -4.83 3.03
CA ILE A 22 -4.26 -5.53 3.16
C ILE A 22 -5.09 -4.78 4.20
N GLY A 23 -6.31 -4.44 3.81
CA GLY A 23 -7.37 -4.03 4.72
C GLY A 23 -8.41 -5.15 4.81
N CYS A 24 -8.96 -5.48 5.97
CA CYS A 24 -10.06 -6.45 6.05
C CYS A 24 -11.00 -6.11 7.19
N GLU A 25 -12.29 -6.35 7.00
CA GLU A 25 -13.26 -6.29 8.08
C GLU A 25 -13.00 -7.44 9.07
N ILE A 26 -13.05 -7.12 10.35
CA ILE A 26 -12.82 -8.08 11.43
C ILE A 26 -14.08 -8.13 12.27
N SER A 27 -14.55 -9.34 12.53
CA SER A 27 -15.71 -9.53 13.40
C SER A 27 -15.35 -9.25 14.86
N ILE A 28 -16.32 -8.78 15.64
CA ILE A 28 -16.14 -8.66 17.09
C ILE A 28 -15.80 -10.02 17.73
N ASP A 29 -16.27 -11.12 17.16
CA ASP A 29 -16.02 -12.47 17.67
C ASP A 29 -14.53 -12.83 17.54
N GLU A 30 -13.88 -12.50 16.42
CA GLU A 30 -12.42 -12.70 16.25
C GLU A 30 -11.60 -11.85 17.24
N VAL A 31 -12.02 -10.61 17.51
CA VAL A 31 -11.35 -9.76 18.52
C VAL A 31 -11.53 -10.35 19.93
N ILE A 32 -12.72 -10.86 20.25
CA ILE A 32 -12.99 -11.53 21.52
C ILE A 32 -12.11 -12.77 21.68
N GLU A 33 -12.03 -13.61 20.64
CA GLU A 33 -11.18 -14.79 20.63
C GLU A 33 -9.71 -14.43 20.90
N ALA A 34 -9.18 -13.40 20.24
CA ALA A 34 -7.81 -12.92 20.46
C ALA A 34 -7.57 -12.44 21.90
N ILE A 35 -8.55 -11.74 22.51
CA ILE A 35 -8.44 -11.28 23.90
C ILE A 35 -8.46 -12.46 24.87
N VAL A 36 -9.37 -13.42 24.67
CA VAL A 36 -9.55 -14.60 25.53
C VAL A 36 -8.35 -15.55 25.44
N ASP A 37 -7.75 -15.68 24.26
CA ASP A 37 -6.54 -16.50 24.05
C ASP A 37 -5.30 -15.91 24.73
N GLY A 38 -5.35 -14.62 25.11
CA GLY A 38 -4.29 -13.95 25.87
C GLY A 38 -3.07 -13.57 25.05
N MET A 39 -3.13 -13.67 23.72
CA MET A 39 -2.06 -13.24 22.82
C MET A 39 -2.15 -11.74 22.51
N SER A 40 -1.09 -11.17 21.95
CA SER A 40 -1.16 -9.87 21.27
C SER A 40 -1.89 -10.02 19.93
N TRP A 41 -2.41 -8.91 19.37
CA TRP A 41 -3.08 -8.95 18.06
C TRP A 41 -2.15 -9.44 16.95
N GLU A 42 -0.90 -8.97 16.94
CA GLU A 42 0.10 -9.38 15.94
C GLU A 42 0.41 -10.88 16.02
N GLU A 43 0.50 -11.46 17.22
CA GLU A 43 0.73 -12.89 17.40
C GLU A 43 -0.49 -13.73 17.00
N TYR A 44 -1.70 -13.27 17.32
CA TYR A 44 -2.95 -13.95 16.97
C TYR A 44 -3.15 -14.02 15.45
N ILE A 45 -2.90 -12.91 14.74
CA ILE A 45 -3.01 -12.85 13.28
C ILE A 45 -1.79 -13.48 12.58
N GLY A 46 -0.58 -13.28 13.10
CA GLY A 46 0.65 -13.86 12.56
C GLY A 46 0.86 -13.53 11.07
N GLU A 47 1.11 -14.55 10.25
CA GLU A 47 1.25 -14.39 8.78
C GLU A 47 -0.09 -14.57 8.03
N SER A 48 -1.18 -14.89 8.74
CA SER A 48 -2.47 -15.19 8.11
C SER A 48 -3.05 -13.99 7.37
N TRP A 49 -2.72 -12.74 7.77
CA TRP A 49 -3.18 -11.53 7.09
C TRP A 49 -2.88 -11.53 5.59
N ARG A 50 -1.77 -12.14 5.15
CA ARG A 50 -1.38 -12.23 3.73
C ARG A 50 -2.36 -13.01 2.87
N GLU A 51 -3.18 -13.85 3.50
CA GLU A 51 -4.13 -14.74 2.84
C GLU A 51 -5.59 -14.33 3.08
N MET A 52 -5.84 -13.26 3.84
CA MET A 52 -7.20 -12.83 4.23
C MET A 52 -8.03 -12.25 3.08
N GLY A 53 -7.45 -12.09 1.88
CA GLY A 53 -8.15 -11.89 0.61
C GLY A 53 -9.28 -10.86 0.65
N SER A 54 -8.95 -9.59 0.40
CA SER A 54 -9.89 -8.47 0.50
C SER A 54 -9.83 -7.56 -0.73
N ASP A 55 -10.89 -6.78 -0.97
CA ASP A 55 -10.90 -5.70 -1.98
C ASP A 55 -9.85 -4.62 -1.69
N TRP A 56 -9.28 -4.60 -0.48
CA TRP A 56 -8.18 -3.73 -0.08
C TRP A 56 -6.80 -4.34 -0.26
N ASP A 57 -6.70 -5.58 -0.77
CA ASP A 57 -5.41 -6.20 -1.08
C ASP A 57 -4.73 -5.49 -2.26
N CYS A 58 -3.67 -4.76 -1.92
CA CYS A 58 -2.88 -3.99 -2.87
C CYS A 58 -1.43 -4.47 -2.82
N TYR A 59 -0.89 -4.82 -3.99
CA TYR A 59 0.53 -5.06 -4.17
C TYR A 59 1.10 -4.14 -5.25
N GLY A 60 2.24 -3.51 -4.96
CA GLY A 60 2.95 -2.72 -5.96
C GLY A 60 4.00 -1.76 -5.38
N PRO A 61 4.62 -0.95 -6.25
CA PRO A 61 5.69 -0.04 -5.86
C PRO A 61 5.13 1.22 -5.19
N THR A 62 5.76 1.66 -4.11
CA THR A 62 5.49 2.96 -3.44
C THR A 62 6.50 4.03 -3.83
N THR A 63 7.60 3.63 -4.50
CA THR A 63 8.65 4.55 -4.94
C THR A 63 8.31 5.15 -6.30
N LEU A 64 8.34 6.48 -6.40
CA LEU A 64 8.04 7.17 -7.66
C LEU A 64 9.23 7.09 -8.64
N ILE A 65 8.93 7.15 -9.93
CA ILE A 65 9.95 7.30 -10.97
C ILE A 65 10.65 8.64 -10.81
N ASP A 66 11.91 8.71 -11.23
CA ASP A 66 12.70 9.94 -11.24
C ASP A 66 13.37 10.18 -12.59
N LYS A 67 13.19 9.28 -13.57
CA LYS A 67 13.85 9.33 -14.88
C LYS A 67 12.98 8.80 -16.01
N CYS A 68 13.19 9.37 -17.18
CA CYS A 68 12.68 8.89 -18.46
C CYS A 68 13.83 8.78 -19.45
N ILE A 69 13.87 7.70 -20.23
CA ILE A 69 14.93 7.43 -21.20
C ILE A 69 14.31 7.24 -22.58
N GLN A 70 14.79 7.98 -23.57
CA GLN A 70 14.49 7.74 -24.97
C GLN A 70 15.50 6.76 -25.55
N PHE A 71 15.01 5.77 -26.30
CA PHE A 71 15.87 4.75 -26.90
C PHE A 71 15.50 4.38 -28.34
N GLU A 72 16.46 3.76 -29.03
CA GLU A 72 16.25 3.00 -30.27
C GLU A 72 16.53 1.52 -30.03
N GLY A 73 15.68 0.64 -30.55
CA GLY A 73 15.76 -0.81 -30.34
C GLY A 73 14.37 -1.44 -30.18
N ASP A 74 14.31 -2.76 -29.96
CA ASP A 74 13.07 -3.41 -29.55
C ASP A 74 12.82 -3.23 -28.03
N GLU A 75 11.63 -3.62 -27.54
CA GLU A 75 11.30 -3.48 -26.10
C GLU A 75 12.10 -4.43 -25.21
N GLN A 76 12.35 -5.64 -25.70
CA GLN A 76 13.03 -6.70 -24.96
C GLN A 76 14.47 -6.29 -24.65
N ASP A 77 15.11 -5.58 -25.59
CA ASP A 77 16.42 -4.96 -25.41
C ASP A 77 16.44 -3.97 -24.23
N ALA A 78 15.31 -3.30 -23.93
CA ALA A 78 15.15 -2.29 -22.86
C ALA A 78 14.76 -2.83 -21.49
N VAL A 79 14.29 -4.08 -21.41
CA VAL A 79 13.93 -4.77 -20.16
C VAL A 79 15.17 -5.36 -19.49
N ASP A 80 16.08 -5.96 -20.26
CA ASP A 80 17.04 -6.89 -19.69
C ASP A 80 18.29 -6.24 -19.06
N ASN A 81 18.74 -5.06 -19.51
CA ASN A 81 19.99 -4.50 -18.99
C ASN A 81 20.13 -2.99 -19.20
N TYR A 82 20.59 -2.28 -18.16
CA TYR A 82 21.36 -1.01 -18.28
C TYR A 82 22.68 -1.16 -19.09
N HIS A 83 22.87 -2.25 -19.83
CA HIS A 83 24.10 -2.68 -20.51
C HIS A 83 23.79 -3.64 -21.68
N LEU A 84 23.71 -3.14 -22.92
CA LEU A 84 24.79 -3.21 -23.93
C LEU A 84 24.35 -3.07 -25.40
N ASP A 85 23.06 -3.16 -25.76
CA ASP A 85 22.63 -2.99 -27.18
C ASP A 85 21.57 -1.91 -27.42
N ILE A 86 21.08 -1.23 -26.37
CA ILE A 86 20.16 -0.09 -26.52
C ILE A 86 20.95 1.19 -26.76
N GLN A 87 20.64 1.92 -27.84
CA GLN A 87 21.15 3.27 -28.02
C GLN A 87 20.26 4.27 -27.28
N ILE A 88 20.72 4.71 -26.10
CA ILE A 88 20.10 5.83 -25.37
C ILE A 88 20.32 7.11 -26.17
N LYS A 89 19.23 7.80 -26.47
CA LYS A 89 19.24 9.10 -27.18
C LYS A 89 19.17 10.27 -26.24
N GLU A 90 18.35 10.14 -25.21
CA GLU A 90 18.02 11.21 -24.28
C GLU A 90 17.69 10.60 -22.92
N GLU A 91 18.13 11.28 -21.86
CA GLU A 91 17.74 11.00 -20.48
C GLU A 91 17.18 12.28 -19.89
N VAL A 92 16.04 12.17 -19.23
CA VAL A 92 15.32 13.30 -18.65
C VAL A 92 14.99 12.97 -17.20
N ASP A 93 15.43 13.83 -16.28
CA ASP A 93 15.05 13.74 -14.88
C ASP A 93 13.59 14.18 -14.69
N VAL A 94 12.89 13.49 -13.79
CA VAL A 94 11.51 13.75 -13.40
C VAL A 94 11.49 13.97 -11.89
N ASN A 95 10.81 15.02 -11.44
CA ASN A 95 10.53 15.21 -10.02
C ASN A 95 9.02 15.04 -9.80
N LEU A 96 8.66 13.99 -9.07
CA LEU A 96 7.28 13.69 -8.68
C LEU A 96 7.08 13.74 -7.17
N GLU A 97 8.01 14.32 -6.40
CA GLU A 97 7.96 14.33 -4.94
C GLU A 97 6.68 14.98 -4.40
N GLU A 98 6.14 15.98 -5.12
CA GLU A 98 4.87 16.64 -4.77
C GLU A 98 3.64 15.71 -4.81
N PHE A 99 3.76 14.54 -5.45
CA PHE A 99 2.69 13.56 -5.55
C PHE A 99 2.70 12.52 -4.44
N TYR A 100 3.72 12.47 -3.58
CA TYR A 100 3.69 11.56 -2.44
C TYR A 100 2.46 11.86 -1.57
N PRO A 101 1.77 10.81 -1.06
CA PRO A 101 0.70 11.01 -0.10
C PRO A 101 1.21 11.83 1.10
N GLU A 102 0.41 12.79 1.55
CA GLU A 102 0.71 13.54 2.78
C GLU A 102 0.71 12.62 4.02
N LYS A 103 -0.01 11.51 3.92
CA LYS A 103 -0.21 10.52 4.98
C LYS A 103 -0.06 9.11 4.40
N THR A 104 0.66 8.24 5.11
CA THR A 104 0.96 6.86 4.69
C THR A 104 0.54 5.81 5.71
N ASP A 105 -0.29 6.20 6.69
CA ASP A 105 -0.81 5.35 7.75
C ASP A 105 -2.20 5.85 8.17
N LEU A 106 -2.92 5.07 8.96
CA LEU A 106 -4.20 5.41 9.56
C LEU A 106 -3.96 5.98 10.97
N ASP A 107 -4.71 7.00 11.39
CA ASP A 107 -4.59 7.56 12.74
C ASP A 107 -5.94 7.56 13.46
N ASP A 108 -5.88 7.69 14.78
CA ASP A 108 -7.04 7.96 15.60
C ASP A 108 -7.82 9.19 15.10
N GLY A 109 -9.12 9.03 14.89
CA GLY A 109 -10.03 10.07 14.41
C GLY A 109 -10.15 10.18 12.89
N ASP A 110 -9.44 9.36 12.11
CA ASP A 110 -9.71 9.19 10.68
C ASP A 110 -11.12 8.65 10.42
N ASN A 111 -11.57 8.70 9.16
CA ASN A 111 -12.86 8.12 8.78
C ASN A 111 -12.87 6.60 8.98
N ASN A 112 -13.99 6.08 9.47
CA ASN A 112 -14.22 4.64 9.61
C ASN A 112 -14.04 3.88 8.28
N LEU A 113 -13.61 2.62 8.37
CA LEU A 113 -13.30 1.74 7.24
C LEU A 113 -14.21 0.51 7.23
N GLY A 114 -14.77 0.17 6.07
CA GLY A 114 -15.74 -0.92 5.98
C GLY A 114 -17.07 -0.62 6.69
N GLU A 115 -17.90 -1.64 6.81
CA GLU A 115 -19.21 -1.62 7.46
C GLU A 115 -19.18 -2.23 8.87
N ASP A 116 -18.21 -3.10 9.16
CA ASP A 116 -18.06 -3.77 10.46
C ASP A 116 -17.49 -2.86 11.57
N ASN A 117 -17.54 -3.33 12.81
CA ASN A 117 -17.06 -2.56 13.97
C ASN A 117 -15.54 -2.54 14.10
N PHE A 118 -14.85 -3.55 13.56
CA PHE A 118 -13.40 -3.65 13.60
C PHE A 118 -12.83 -3.84 12.20
N PHE A 119 -11.59 -3.38 12.03
CA PHE A 119 -10.89 -3.44 10.76
C PHE A 119 -9.42 -3.77 11.01
N LEU A 120 -8.89 -4.69 10.23
CA LEU A 120 -7.47 -4.99 10.14
C LEU A 120 -6.87 -4.11 9.06
N HIS A 121 -5.76 -3.44 9.35
CA HIS A 121 -4.87 -2.88 8.33
C HIS A 121 -3.47 -3.43 8.55
N ALA A 122 -2.98 -4.21 7.59
CA ALA A 122 -1.67 -4.84 7.64
C ALA A 122 -0.86 -4.50 6.40
N TYR A 123 0.44 -4.30 6.56
CA TYR A 123 1.32 -4.06 5.42
C TYR A 123 2.71 -4.66 5.63
N GLY A 124 3.35 -5.01 4.52
CA GLY A 124 4.72 -5.54 4.49
C GLY A 124 5.54 -4.90 3.38
N PHE A 125 6.75 -4.45 3.72
CA PHE A 125 7.70 -3.89 2.78
C PHE A 125 8.64 -4.94 2.24
N GLU A 126 8.84 -4.93 0.94
CA GLU A 126 9.82 -5.73 0.23
C GLU A 126 10.77 -4.82 -0.55
N LYS A 127 12.02 -5.25 -0.70
CA LYS A 127 12.94 -4.62 -1.64
C LYS A 127 12.87 -5.40 -2.93
N GLY A 128 12.38 -4.78 -3.99
CA GLY A 128 12.23 -5.45 -5.27
C GLY A 128 12.20 -4.53 -6.47
N ASP A 129 11.86 -5.15 -7.57
CA ASP A 129 12.03 -4.64 -8.92
C ASP A 129 10.67 -4.60 -9.59
N TRP A 130 10.35 -3.44 -10.14
CA TRP A 130 9.15 -3.17 -10.89
C TRP A 130 9.55 -2.56 -12.23
N ASP A 131 9.15 -3.17 -13.33
CA ASP A 131 9.51 -2.70 -14.66
C ASP A 131 8.28 -2.13 -15.37
N TYR A 132 8.40 -0.93 -15.92
CA TYR A 132 7.32 -0.27 -16.63
C TYR A 132 7.44 -0.48 -18.14
N GLU A 133 6.30 -0.66 -18.80
CA GLU A 133 6.21 -0.82 -20.25
C GLU A 133 6.80 0.38 -20.99
N ALA A 134 7.41 0.13 -22.14
CA ALA A 134 7.83 1.21 -23.01
C ALA A 134 6.63 1.82 -23.75
N PHE A 135 6.69 3.12 -24.05
CA PHE A 135 5.60 3.83 -24.72
C PHE A 135 6.12 4.71 -25.85
N GLU A 136 5.25 5.01 -26.82
CA GLU A 136 5.59 5.83 -27.99
C GLU A 136 4.92 7.20 -27.93
N ILE A 137 5.71 8.25 -28.16
CA ILE A 137 5.21 9.61 -28.33
C ILE A 137 5.66 10.15 -29.68
N SER A 138 4.70 10.58 -30.50
CA SER A 138 4.94 11.17 -31.83
C SER A 138 5.42 12.62 -31.78
N GLU A 139 5.12 13.33 -30.69
CA GLU A 139 5.47 14.73 -30.47
C GLU A 139 6.71 14.90 -29.57
N ASN A 140 7.01 16.15 -29.20
CA ASN A 140 8.08 16.43 -28.24
C ASN A 140 7.63 16.00 -26.85
N PHE A 141 8.29 14.97 -26.31
CA PHE A 141 8.09 14.52 -24.94
C PHE A 141 8.32 15.64 -23.94
N ASN A 142 7.45 15.73 -22.92
CA ASN A 142 7.67 16.62 -21.79
C ASN A 142 7.32 15.89 -20.48
N PRO A 143 8.30 15.67 -19.58
CA PRO A 143 8.11 14.86 -18.37
C PRO A 143 7.06 15.45 -17.41
N LYS A 144 6.77 16.77 -17.48
CA LYS A 144 5.76 17.41 -16.63
C LYS A 144 4.34 16.87 -16.82
N PHE A 145 4.11 16.15 -17.92
CA PHE A 145 2.81 15.54 -18.24
C PHE A 145 2.68 14.13 -17.68
N ILE A 146 3.76 13.56 -17.10
CA ILE A 146 3.70 12.30 -16.37
C ILE A 146 3.20 12.56 -14.96
N LYS A 147 2.24 11.75 -14.52
CA LYS A 147 1.74 11.75 -13.15
C LYS A 147 1.53 10.30 -12.67
N PRO A 148 1.85 9.99 -11.40
CA PRO A 148 1.48 8.70 -10.84
C PRO A 148 -0.04 8.64 -10.66
N VAL A 149 -0.60 7.45 -10.83
CA VAL A 149 -1.95 7.10 -10.41
C VAL A 149 -1.83 6.06 -9.32
N PHE A 150 -2.33 6.37 -8.13
CA PHE A 150 -2.28 5.51 -6.96
C PHE A 150 -3.46 4.54 -6.93
N LYS A 151 -3.27 3.37 -6.32
CA LYS A 151 -4.37 2.44 -6.03
C LYS A 151 -5.33 3.09 -5.03
N GLU A 152 -6.63 3.01 -5.31
CA GLU A 152 -7.68 3.68 -4.54
C GLU A 152 -7.70 3.27 -3.05
N ASN A 153 -7.45 2.00 -2.77
CA ASN A 153 -7.50 1.44 -1.41
C ASN A 153 -6.13 1.41 -0.71
N SER A 154 -5.09 2.03 -1.29
CA SER A 154 -3.76 2.05 -0.68
C SER A 154 -3.54 3.33 0.12
N VAL A 155 -3.41 3.20 1.44
CA VAL A 155 -3.03 4.28 2.34
C VAL A 155 -1.56 4.62 2.15
N ALA A 156 -0.72 3.61 1.90
CA ALA A 156 0.72 3.77 1.72
C ALA A 156 1.11 4.41 0.36
N GLY A 157 0.15 4.65 -0.54
CA GLY A 157 0.41 5.24 -1.85
C GLY A 157 1.07 4.29 -2.84
N ILE A 158 0.58 3.07 -2.94
CA ILE A 158 1.00 2.13 -3.99
C ILE A 158 0.63 2.71 -5.36
N VAL A 159 1.62 2.85 -6.24
CA VAL A 159 1.43 3.28 -7.61
C VAL A 159 0.80 2.14 -8.40
N SER A 160 -0.36 2.41 -9.02
CA SER A 160 -0.99 1.51 -9.98
C SER A 160 -0.31 1.59 -11.35
N HIS A 161 -0.13 2.81 -11.87
CA HIS A 161 0.45 3.09 -13.17
C HIS A 161 0.84 4.57 -13.26
N TYR A 162 1.47 4.96 -14.36
CA TYR A 162 1.69 6.37 -14.69
C TYR A 162 0.80 6.81 -15.86
N LEU A 163 0.32 8.05 -15.80
CA LEU A 163 -0.43 8.67 -16.87
C LEU A 163 0.42 9.77 -17.51
N TYR A 164 0.69 9.66 -18.81
CA TYR A 164 1.17 10.77 -19.62
C TYR A 164 -0.03 11.46 -20.27
N ASN A 165 -0.32 12.70 -19.88
CA ASN A 165 -1.46 13.47 -20.40
C ASN A 165 -1.03 14.86 -20.87
N ASP A 166 -0.93 15.07 -22.18
CA ASP A 166 -0.75 16.39 -22.80
C ASP A 166 -2.03 16.81 -23.52
N LYS A 167 -2.76 17.73 -22.90
CA LYS A 167 -4.02 18.27 -23.43
C LYS A 167 -3.84 19.08 -24.72
N ASN A 168 -2.65 19.55 -25.04
CA ASN A 168 -2.41 20.33 -26.25
C ASN A 168 -2.32 19.44 -27.49
N SER A 169 -1.83 18.21 -27.32
CA SER A 169 -1.64 17.23 -28.38
C SER A 169 -2.69 16.11 -28.37
N ASP A 170 -3.67 16.18 -27.45
CA ASP A 170 -4.66 15.12 -27.20
C ASP A 170 -4.02 13.75 -26.93
N THR A 171 -2.79 13.75 -26.40
CA THR A 171 -2.06 12.52 -26.08
C THR A 171 -2.40 12.08 -24.67
N ASN A 172 -2.89 10.84 -24.55
CA ASN A 172 -3.21 10.19 -23.29
C ASN A 172 -2.68 8.76 -23.31
N ILE A 173 -1.68 8.47 -22.48
CA ILE A 173 -1.01 7.17 -22.44
C ILE A 173 -0.95 6.71 -20.99
N GLU A 174 -1.50 5.52 -20.74
CA GLU A 174 -1.33 4.79 -19.49
C GLU A 174 -0.09 3.90 -19.62
N ILE A 175 0.79 3.95 -18.62
CA ILE A 175 2.07 3.25 -18.59
C ILE A 175 2.04 2.32 -17.38
N TYR A 176 1.73 1.06 -17.66
CA TYR A 176 1.68 0.00 -16.66
C TYR A 176 3.06 -0.58 -16.43
N GLY A 177 3.20 -1.34 -15.34
CA GLY A 177 4.41 -2.09 -15.08
C GLY A 177 4.11 -3.37 -14.34
N ASP A 178 5.10 -4.25 -14.34
CA ASP A 178 5.02 -5.59 -13.79
C ASP A 178 6.08 -5.81 -12.72
N PHE A 179 5.71 -6.67 -11.77
CA PHE A 179 6.63 -7.23 -10.80
C PHE A 179 7.68 -8.11 -11.48
N ILE A 180 8.96 -7.90 -11.15
CA ILE A 180 10.07 -8.72 -11.65
C ILE A 180 10.54 -9.68 -10.56
N GLU A 181 11.10 -9.15 -9.47
CA GLU A 181 11.53 -9.92 -8.32
C GLU A 181 11.52 -9.08 -7.05
N SER A 182 11.43 -9.71 -5.88
CA SER A 182 11.67 -9.07 -4.60
C SER A 182 12.49 -9.96 -3.68
N ARG A 183 13.07 -9.32 -2.67
CA ARG A 183 13.68 -9.98 -1.52
C ARG A 183 12.72 -9.84 -0.35
N GLY A 184 12.64 -10.91 0.45
CA GLY A 184 11.70 -11.06 1.56
C GLY A 184 11.62 -9.86 2.51
N ALA A 185 10.50 -9.80 3.22
CA ALA A 185 10.04 -8.61 3.94
C ALA A 185 11.14 -7.97 4.82
N VAL A 186 11.31 -6.66 4.67
CA VAL A 186 12.27 -5.85 5.44
C VAL A 186 11.61 -5.15 6.63
N GLY A 187 10.29 -5.29 6.79
CA GLY A 187 9.48 -4.71 7.85
C GLY A 187 7.99 -4.75 7.48
N GLY A 188 7.15 -4.33 8.41
CA GLY A 188 5.70 -4.32 8.27
C GLY A 188 5.03 -4.09 9.62
N GLU A 189 3.71 -3.97 9.61
CA GLU A 189 2.87 -3.77 10.81
C GLU A 189 1.50 -4.43 10.58
N ILE A 190 0.86 -4.85 11.67
CA ILE A 190 -0.48 -5.46 11.67
C ILE A 190 -1.33 -4.71 12.69
N ASN A 191 -2.14 -3.77 12.20
CA ASN A 191 -2.96 -2.89 13.04
C ASN A 191 -4.38 -3.42 13.18
N LEU A 192 -4.90 -3.45 14.41
CA LEU A 192 -6.33 -3.59 14.69
C LEU A 192 -6.94 -2.20 14.93
N LEU A 193 -8.06 -1.93 14.30
CA LEU A 193 -8.77 -0.67 14.36
C LEU A 193 -10.22 -0.91 14.79
N ALA A 194 -10.77 -0.02 15.62
CA ALA A 194 -12.19 0.05 15.92
C ALA A 194 -12.84 1.23 15.19
N ASN A 195 -13.97 0.98 14.54
CA ASN A 195 -14.82 1.99 13.93
C ASN A 195 -15.74 2.61 14.99
N THR A 196 -15.34 3.75 15.55
CA THR A 196 -16.10 4.40 16.64
C THR A 196 -17.01 5.50 16.11
N ASN A 197 -17.84 6.06 16.99
CA ASN A 197 -18.63 7.27 16.70
C ASN A 197 -17.79 8.53 16.43
N LYS A 198 -16.49 8.52 16.77
CA LYS A 198 -15.52 9.63 16.59
C LYS A 198 -14.56 9.40 15.43
N GLY A 199 -14.71 8.31 14.68
CA GLY A 199 -13.74 7.86 13.67
C GLY A 199 -12.96 6.64 14.14
N LEU A 200 -11.90 6.30 13.41
CA LEU A 200 -11.03 5.17 13.73
C LEU A 200 -10.40 5.34 15.11
N ASN A 201 -10.19 4.21 15.78
CA ASN A 201 -9.37 4.12 16.97
C ASN A 201 -8.42 2.91 16.86
N LYS A 202 -7.11 3.15 16.91
CA LYS A 202 -6.08 2.11 16.91
C LYS A 202 -6.08 1.37 18.25
N ILE A 203 -6.20 0.04 18.18
CA ILE A 203 -6.07 -0.86 19.32
C ILE A 203 -4.61 -1.29 19.40
N TRP A 204 -3.84 -0.56 20.21
CA TRP A 204 -2.39 -0.75 20.32
C TRP A 204 -1.98 -2.04 21.01
N ASP A 205 -2.70 -2.43 22.07
CA ASP A 205 -2.37 -3.60 22.86
C ASP A 205 -3.64 -4.23 23.45
N LEU A 206 -3.78 -5.55 23.25
CA LEU A 206 -4.86 -6.31 23.88
C LEU A 206 -4.62 -6.48 25.40
N ASP A 207 -3.37 -6.39 25.87
CA ASP A 207 -3.06 -6.39 27.31
C ASP A 207 -3.61 -5.15 28.03
N ASP A 208 -3.66 -4.00 27.36
CA ASP A 208 -4.28 -2.79 27.93
C ASP A 208 -5.79 -3.01 28.13
N ILE A 209 -6.46 -3.63 27.16
CA ILE A 209 -7.89 -3.98 27.28
C ILE A 209 -8.10 -4.97 28.44
N ARG A 210 -7.28 -6.03 28.52
CA ARG A 210 -7.34 -7.01 29.62
C ARG A 210 -7.13 -6.35 30.98
N SER A 211 -6.14 -5.45 31.08
CA SER A 211 -5.86 -4.70 32.30
C SER A 211 -7.03 -3.79 32.71
N GLU A 212 -7.65 -3.09 31.75
CA GLU A 212 -8.85 -2.29 32.00
C GLU A 212 -10.04 -3.15 32.48
N MET A 213 -10.19 -4.36 31.94
CA MET A 213 -11.22 -5.30 32.37
C MET A 213 -10.98 -5.75 33.83
N GLU A 214 -9.74 -6.09 34.19
CA GLU A 214 -9.38 -6.44 35.57
C GLU A 214 -9.69 -5.30 36.55
N GLU A 215 -9.36 -4.05 36.20
CA GLU A 215 -9.68 -2.87 37.02
C GLU A 215 -11.20 -2.69 37.21
N LYS A 216 -12.00 -3.10 36.22
CA LYS A 216 -13.47 -3.07 36.25
C LYS A 216 -14.09 -4.32 36.88
N ASN A 217 -13.27 -5.27 37.38
CA ASN A 217 -13.69 -6.58 37.90
C ASN A 217 -14.48 -7.43 36.87
N LEU A 218 -14.09 -7.37 35.60
CA LEU A 218 -14.62 -8.20 34.51
C LEU A 218 -13.67 -9.38 34.24
N ASP A 219 -14.20 -10.51 33.77
CA ASP A 219 -13.40 -11.70 33.43
C ASP A 219 -12.97 -11.65 31.96
N SER A 220 -11.69 -11.39 31.68
CA SER A 220 -11.15 -11.36 30.31
C SER A 220 -11.11 -12.73 29.62
N THR A 221 -11.42 -13.82 30.35
CA THR A 221 -11.58 -15.17 29.78
C THR A 221 -13.04 -15.52 29.51
N ASN A 222 -13.97 -14.62 29.82
CA ASN A 222 -15.39 -14.76 29.55
C ASN A 222 -15.78 -13.92 28.33
N GLU A 223 -16.18 -14.58 27.24
CA GLU A 223 -16.54 -13.92 25.97
C GLU A 223 -17.62 -12.85 26.10
N GLU A 224 -18.61 -13.05 26.99
CA GLU A 224 -19.70 -12.09 27.20
C GLU A 224 -19.22 -10.84 27.94
N ASP A 225 -18.35 -10.98 28.93
CA ASP A 225 -17.73 -9.85 29.62
C ASP A 225 -16.84 -9.05 28.64
N VAL A 226 -16.05 -9.74 27.82
CA VAL A 226 -15.19 -9.11 26.78
C VAL A 226 -16.07 -8.36 25.77
N ARG A 227 -17.11 -9.00 25.24
CA ARG A 227 -18.04 -8.38 24.28
C ARG A 227 -18.64 -7.09 24.82
N ASN A 228 -19.25 -7.17 26.00
CA ASN A 228 -19.89 -6.02 26.63
C ASN A 228 -18.88 -4.89 26.92
N HIS A 229 -17.66 -5.25 27.30
CA HIS A 229 -16.59 -4.29 27.51
C HIS A 229 -16.18 -3.59 26.21
N LEU A 230 -15.92 -4.33 25.12
CA LEU A 230 -15.56 -3.77 23.81
C LEU A 230 -16.64 -2.84 23.26
N ILE A 231 -17.91 -3.24 23.36
CA ILE A 231 -19.06 -2.42 22.97
C ILE A 231 -19.05 -1.10 23.73
N SER A 232 -18.87 -1.16 25.06
CA SER A 232 -18.82 0.04 25.89
C SER A 232 -17.57 0.90 25.66
N LEU A 233 -16.42 0.29 25.38
CA LEU A 233 -15.13 0.97 25.26
C LEU A 233 -15.07 1.78 23.96
N TYR A 234 -15.52 1.17 22.85
CA TYR A 234 -15.43 1.76 21.52
C TYR A 234 -16.75 2.39 21.03
N ASP A 235 -17.83 2.29 21.80
CA ASP A 235 -19.18 2.76 21.43
C ASP A 235 -19.63 2.21 20.05
N ILE A 236 -19.37 0.92 19.84
CA ILE A 236 -19.64 0.20 18.59
C ILE A 236 -21.06 -0.39 18.59
N LYS A 237 -21.62 -0.65 17.40
CA LYS A 237 -23.02 -1.09 17.23
C LYS A 237 -23.14 -2.61 17.34
N GLU A 238 -24.24 -3.11 17.89
CA GLU A 238 -24.63 -4.52 17.76
C GLU A 238 -25.13 -4.87 16.35
#